data_AF-A0A8H5S0Z9-F1
#
_entry.id   AF-A0A8H5S0Z9-F1
#
_cell.length_a   1.000
_cell.length_b   1.000
_cell.length_c   1.000
_cell.angle_alpha   90.00
_cell.angle_beta   90.00
_cell.angle_gamma   90.00
#
_symmetry.space_group_name_H-M   'P 1'
#
loop_
_entity.id
_entity.type
_entity.pdbx_description
1 polymer ?
#
loop_
_entity_poly.entity_id
_entity_poly.type
_entity_poly.pdbx_seq_one_letter_code
_entity_poly.pdbx_strand_id
1 'polypeptide(L)'
;MEEQQHIDQLLERYLSLLDEYGQLRQSLSRIQSDVFHNIARANFTGERGMRYGQDHYDERMQAARLLAIEQDASQCPTFSIFPAPDKDNVADKEETSSAEKSDASTTEAKEATSPTEKKREQNKNPLQWFGLFAPVPLRTAQTHSVKAVEEIIPRLVSVNAEMLHVEIEVRRARKRRTKAEAAEKKTSQTAAATKPQSTAV
;
A
#
# COMPACT_ATOMS: atom_id res chain seq x y z
N MET A 1 16.65 -31.19 15.11
CA MET A 1 15.27 -31.15 15.63
C MET A 1 14.76 -29.70 15.65
N GLU A 2 15.50 -28.76 16.22
CA GLU A 2 15.13 -27.33 16.28
C GLU A 2 14.89 -26.68 14.90
N GLU A 3 15.75 -26.95 13.91
CA GLU A 3 15.57 -26.42 12.55
C GLU A 3 14.31 -26.96 11.86
N GLN A 4 13.86 -28.18 12.21
CA GLN A 4 12.64 -28.75 11.66
C GLN A 4 11.41 -28.04 12.24
N GLN A 5 11.39 -27.83 13.56
CA GLN A 5 10.32 -27.07 14.23
C GLN A 5 10.21 -25.65 13.69
N HIS A 6 11.34 -24.99 13.41
CA HIS A 6 11.35 -23.67 12.80
C HIS A 6 10.76 -23.66 11.38
N ILE A 7 11.10 -24.67 10.55
CA ILE A 7 10.51 -24.82 9.21
C ILE A 7 8.99 -25.05 9.31
N ASP A 8 8.55 -25.89 10.25
CA ASP A 8 7.13 -26.20 10.43
C ASP A 8 6.34 -24.94 10.86
N GLN A 9 6.89 -24.12 11.76
CA GLN A 9 6.32 -22.81 12.15
C GLN A 9 6.21 -21.83 10.97
N LEU A 10 7.24 -21.76 10.11
CA LEU A 10 7.20 -20.91 8.92
C LEU A 10 6.13 -21.39 7.92
N LEU A 11 5.96 -22.70 7.76
CA LEU A 11 4.93 -23.27 6.90
C LEU A 11 3.53 -23.03 7.45
N GLU A 12 3.33 -23.14 8.77
CA GLU A 12 2.07 -22.79 9.44
C GLU A 12 1.70 -21.33 9.17
N ARG A 13 2.64 -20.39 9.38
CA ARG A 13 2.44 -18.97 9.07
C ARG A 13 2.15 -18.74 7.58
N TYR A 14 2.82 -19.45 6.68
CA TYR A 14 2.54 -19.33 5.25
C TYR A 14 1.11 -19.76 4.91
N LEU A 15 0.61 -20.86 5.51
CA LEU A 15 -0.75 -21.33 5.28
C LEU A 15 -1.80 -20.35 5.81
N SER A 16 -1.57 -19.72 6.97
CA SER A 16 -2.48 -18.69 7.48
C SER A 16 -2.51 -17.45 6.56
N LEU A 17 -1.35 -17.01 6.07
CA LEU A 17 -1.27 -15.90 5.10
C LEU A 17 -1.96 -16.24 3.78
N LEU A 18 -1.86 -17.49 3.32
CA LEU A 18 -2.52 -17.95 2.10
C LEU A 18 -4.04 -17.94 2.22
N ASP A 19 -4.58 -18.37 3.37
CA ASP A 19 -6.01 -18.28 3.66
C ASP A 19 -6.48 -16.82 3.67
N GLU A 20 -5.78 -15.94 4.38
CA GLU A 20 -6.07 -14.50 4.41
C GLU A 20 -6.04 -13.89 3.01
N TYR A 21 -5.02 -14.19 2.22
CA TYR A 21 -4.91 -13.76 0.82
C TYR A 21 -6.11 -14.24 -0.01
N GLY A 22 -6.53 -15.49 0.18
CA GLY A 22 -7.69 -16.07 -0.48
C GLY A 22 -8.99 -15.32 -0.16
N GLN A 23 -9.23 -15.04 1.13
CA GLN A 23 -10.39 -14.30 1.61
C GLN A 23 -10.40 -12.85 1.11
N LEU A 24 -9.25 -12.18 1.13
CA LEU A 24 -9.09 -10.82 0.61
C LEU A 24 -9.36 -10.77 -0.90
N ARG A 25 -8.87 -11.76 -1.66
CA ARG A 25 -9.11 -11.84 -3.12
C ARG A 25 -10.58 -12.08 -3.45
N GLN A 26 -11.26 -12.94 -2.70
CA GLN A 26 -12.72 -13.14 -2.86
C GLN A 26 -13.49 -11.85 -2.54
N SER A 27 -13.11 -11.17 -1.47
CA SER A 27 -13.70 -9.90 -1.06
C SER A 27 -13.51 -8.80 -2.12
N LEU A 28 -12.30 -8.69 -2.68
CA LEU A 28 -11.99 -7.77 -3.79
C LEU A 28 -12.90 -8.07 -4.99
N SER A 29 -12.96 -9.34 -5.42
CA SER A 29 -13.77 -9.76 -6.56
C SER A 29 -15.26 -9.40 -6.39
N ARG A 30 -15.79 -9.60 -5.17
CA ARG A 30 -17.17 -9.22 -4.84
C ARG A 30 -17.38 -7.71 -4.94
N ILE A 31 -16.53 -6.91 -4.28
CA ILE A 31 -16.64 -5.45 -4.32
C ILE A 31 -16.51 -4.93 -5.76
N GLN A 32 -15.57 -5.47 -6.53
CA GLN A 32 -15.36 -5.07 -7.92
C GLN A 32 -16.59 -5.39 -8.78
N SER A 33 -17.21 -6.55 -8.57
CA SER A 33 -18.47 -6.92 -9.24
C SER A 33 -19.60 -5.96 -8.87
N ASP A 34 -19.73 -5.60 -7.59
CA ASP A 34 -20.73 -4.65 -7.10
C ASP A 34 -20.51 -3.25 -7.69
N VAL A 35 -19.25 -2.79 -7.79
CA VAL A 35 -18.88 -1.53 -8.44
C VAL A 35 -19.35 -1.52 -9.90
N PHE A 36 -18.98 -2.53 -10.68
CA PHE A 36 -19.36 -2.60 -12.09
C PHE A 36 -20.87 -2.70 -12.29
N HIS A 37 -21.56 -3.45 -11.44
CA HIS A 37 -23.01 -3.54 -11.48
C HIS A 37 -23.67 -2.17 -11.20
N ASN A 38 -23.19 -1.45 -10.20
CA ASN A 38 -23.68 -0.12 -9.86
C ASN A 38 -23.39 0.93 -10.95
N ILE A 39 -22.22 0.86 -11.59
CA ILE A 39 -21.87 1.72 -12.75
C ILE A 39 -22.79 1.40 -13.93
N ALA A 40 -23.00 0.12 -14.25
CA ALA A 40 -23.90 -0.30 -15.32
C ALA A 40 -25.34 0.19 -15.06
N ARG A 41 -25.80 0.07 -13.82
CA ARG A 41 -27.10 0.59 -13.40
C ARG A 41 -27.18 2.10 -13.54
N ALA A 42 -26.15 2.85 -13.12
CA ALA A 42 -26.10 4.30 -13.29
C ALA A 42 -26.22 4.69 -14.78
N ASN A 43 -25.45 4.03 -15.65
CA ASN A 43 -25.47 4.26 -17.09
C ASN A 43 -26.82 3.89 -17.74
N PHE A 44 -27.50 2.87 -17.23
CA PHE A 44 -28.82 2.48 -17.73
C PHE A 44 -29.91 3.47 -17.33
N THR A 45 -29.85 3.98 -16.10
CA THR A 45 -30.85 4.94 -15.58
C THR A 45 -30.55 6.40 -15.91
N GLY A 46 -29.35 6.68 -16.45
CA GLY A 46 -28.92 8.04 -16.79
C GLY A 46 -29.82 8.68 -17.86
N GLU A 47 -30.09 9.97 -17.71
CA GLU A 47 -30.90 10.72 -18.67
C GLU A 47 -30.22 10.80 -20.04
N ARG A 48 -31.02 10.69 -21.11
CA ARG A 48 -30.73 11.13 -22.49
C ARG A 48 -29.28 10.93 -22.97
N GLY A 49 -28.75 9.71 -22.89
CA GLY A 49 -27.44 9.36 -23.46
C GLY A 49 -26.23 9.75 -22.60
N MET A 50 -26.44 10.23 -21.38
CA MET A 50 -25.36 10.43 -20.41
C MET A 50 -24.72 9.08 -20.04
N ARG A 51 -23.42 8.97 -20.25
CA ARG A 51 -22.61 7.84 -19.82
C ARG A 51 -21.58 8.32 -18.82
N TYR A 52 -21.61 7.73 -17.62
CA TYR A 52 -20.62 8.00 -16.60
C TYR A 52 -19.32 7.29 -16.99
N GLY A 53 -18.40 8.05 -17.60
CA GLY A 53 -17.14 7.55 -18.15
C GLY A 53 -16.09 8.65 -18.28
N GLN A 54 -15.01 8.31 -19.00
CA GLN A 54 -13.83 9.18 -19.14
C GLN A 54 -14.12 10.50 -19.87
N ASP A 55 -15.17 10.54 -20.70
CA ASP A 55 -15.55 11.73 -21.48
C ASP A 55 -15.91 12.95 -20.59
N HIS A 56 -16.19 12.72 -19.30
CA HIS A 56 -16.50 13.78 -18.33
C HIS A 56 -15.34 14.07 -17.36
N TYR A 57 -14.16 13.47 -17.57
CA TYR A 57 -13.02 13.77 -16.73
C TYR A 57 -12.45 15.13 -17.13
N ASP A 58 -12.28 16.00 -16.13
CA ASP A 58 -11.43 17.17 -16.30
C ASP A 58 -9.97 16.70 -16.29
N GLU A 59 -9.17 17.12 -17.27
CA GLU A 59 -7.73 16.80 -17.39
C GLU A 59 -6.92 17.23 -16.15
N ARG A 60 -7.53 18.02 -15.27
CA ARG A 60 -6.99 18.51 -14.00
C ARG A 60 -7.15 17.54 -12.83
N MET A 61 -7.60 16.30 -13.06
CA MET A 61 -7.76 15.28 -12.03
C MET A 61 -6.48 15.07 -11.22
N GLN A 62 -6.55 15.34 -9.91
CA GLN A 62 -5.50 15.01 -8.95
C GLN A 62 -5.89 13.75 -8.15
N ALA A 63 -4.88 13.01 -7.70
CA ALA A 63 -5.11 11.85 -6.85
C ALA A 63 -5.74 12.29 -5.52
N ALA A 64 -6.91 11.76 -5.16
CA ALA A 64 -7.53 12.01 -3.87
C ALA A 64 -6.88 11.21 -2.72
N ARG A 65 -6.12 10.16 -3.06
CA ARG A 65 -5.49 9.21 -2.15
C ARG A 65 -4.07 8.91 -2.61
N LEU A 66 -3.16 8.79 -1.65
CA LEU A 66 -1.77 8.47 -1.86
C LEU A 66 -1.41 7.20 -1.12
N LEU A 67 -0.44 6.47 -1.66
CA LEU A 67 0.10 5.24 -1.09
C LEU A 67 1.43 5.56 -0.39
N ALA A 68 1.53 5.24 0.89
CA ALA A 68 2.78 5.16 1.61
C ALA A 68 3.27 3.71 1.59
N ILE A 69 4.57 3.55 1.35
CA ILE A 69 5.26 2.28 1.40
C ILE A 69 6.29 2.41 2.52
N GLU A 70 6.02 1.74 3.62
CA GLU A 70 6.93 1.68 4.76
C GLU A 70 7.65 0.33 4.73
N GLN A 71 8.95 0.31 5.05
CA GLN A 71 9.69 -0.95 5.16
C GLN A 71 9.92 -1.24 6.63
N ASP A 72 9.38 -2.36 7.11
CA ASP A 72 9.63 -2.80 8.48
C ASP A 72 11.04 -3.35 8.64
N ALA A 73 11.48 -3.46 9.91
CA ALA A 73 12.76 -4.06 10.29
C ALA A 73 12.98 -5.48 9.72
N SER A 74 11.89 -6.18 9.39
CA SER A 74 11.89 -7.50 8.74
C SER A 74 12.01 -7.45 7.21
N GLN A 75 12.35 -6.30 6.61
CA GLN A 75 12.43 -6.09 5.15
C GLN A 75 11.12 -6.39 4.40
N CYS A 76 9.99 -6.34 5.10
CA CYS A 76 8.66 -6.52 4.52
C CYS A 76 8.04 -5.13 4.28
N PRO A 77 7.66 -4.77 3.05
CA PRO A 77 6.98 -3.52 2.79
C PRO A 77 5.52 -3.59 3.25
N THR A 78 5.13 -2.64 4.08
CA THR A 78 3.75 -2.39 4.52
C THR A 78 3.17 -1.25 3.70
N PHE A 79 1.96 -1.47 3.16
CA PHE A 79 1.27 -0.53 2.29
C PHE A 79 0.13 0.13 3.05
N SER A 80 0.16 1.46 3.15
CA SER A 80 -0.88 2.24 3.80
C SER A 80 -1.38 3.34 2.86
N ILE A 81 -2.66 3.66 2.92
CA ILE A 81 -3.26 4.72 2.10
C ILE A 81 -3.69 5.87 2.98
N PHE A 82 -3.40 7.08 2.53
CA PHE A 82 -3.78 8.32 3.20
C PHE A 82 -4.38 9.32 2.20
N PRO A 83 -5.27 10.23 2.65
CA PRO A 83 -5.84 11.27 1.80
C PRO A 83 -4.75 12.23 1.30
N ALA A 84 -4.82 12.64 0.04
CA ALA A 84 -3.86 13.57 -0.53
C ALA A 84 -3.98 14.97 0.14
N PRO A 85 -2.85 15.59 0.53
CA PRO A 85 -2.86 16.91 1.15
C PRO A 85 -3.36 17.98 0.17
N ASP A 86 -4.03 19.00 0.70
CA ASP A 86 -4.38 20.20 -0.04
C ASP A 86 -3.10 20.95 -0.43
N LYS A 87 -2.77 20.98 -1.72
CA LYS A 87 -1.65 21.79 -2.25
C LYS A 87 -1.79 23.29 -1.96
N ASP A 88 -2.95 23.71 -1.46
CA ASP A 88 -3.26 25.10 -1.10
C ASP A 88 -2.95 25.47 0.37
N ASN A 89 -2.54 24.52 1.22
CA ASN A 89 -2.26 24.73 2.65
C ASN A 89 -0.80 24.42 3.07
N VAL A 90 0.13 24.25 2.13
CA VAL A 90 1.54 23.92 2.42
C VAL A 90 2.47 25.14 2.29
N ALA A 91 1.94 26.33 1.97
CA ALA A 91 2.77 27.52 1.78
C ALA A 91 3.21 28.23 3.09
N ASP A 92 2.84 27.74 4.28
CA ASP A 92 3.05 28.49 5.53
C ASP A 92 3.68 27.66 6.65
N LYS A 93 4.48 26.64 6.30
CA LYS A 93 5.12 25.80 7.32
C LYS A 93 6.50 25.27 6.99
N GLU A 94 7.30 26.04 6.26
CA GLU A 94 8.75 25.91 6.33
C GLU A 94 9.39 27.30 6.40
N GLU A 95 10.36 27.42 7.31
CA GLU A 95 11.27 28.55 7.53
C GLU A 95 10.81 29.67 8.47
N THR A 96 11.22 29.59 9.74
CA THR A 96 11.82 30.72 10.47
C THR A 96 12.49 30.25 11.76
N SER A 97 13.77 29.86 11.65
CA SER A 97 14.70 29.92 12.77
C SER A 97 16.09 30.28 12.24
N SER A 98 16.40 31.58 12.19
CA SER A 98 17.73 32.14 12.53
C SER A 98 17.82 33.63 12.18
N ALA A 99 17.98 34.44 13.24
CA ALA A 99 18.84 35.61 13.39
C ALA A 99 18.72 36.86 12.47
N GLU A 100 18.13 37.89 13.08
CA GLU A 100 18.64 39.27 13.30
C GLU A 100 19.25 40.18 12.20
N LYS A 101 18.56 41.33 12.03
CA LYS A 101 18.99 42.75 12.20
C LYS A 101 19.23 43.69 10.99
N SER A 102 18.75 44.93 11.24
CA SER A 102 19.01 46.26 10.64
C SER A 102 18.23 46.63 9.37
N ASP A 103 17.77 47.86 9.14
CA ASP A 103 17.43 49.06 9.93
C ASP A 103 16.63 50.00 8.96
N ALA A 104 15.87 50.91 9.55
CA ALA A 104 14.97 51.97 9.06
C ALA A 104 15.05 52.52 7.62
N SER A 105 13.86 52.82 7.04
CA SER A 105 13.34 54.19 6.85
C SER A 105 12.37 54.34 5.64
N THR A 106 11.10 54.66 5.95
CA THR A 106 10.20 55.71 5.34
C THR A 106 10.02 55.73 3.80
N THR A 107 8.84 55.78 3.15
CA THR A 107 7.67 56.68 3.33
C THR A 107 6.54 56.30 2.33
N GLU A 108 5.30 56.34 2.80
CA GLU A 108 4.02 56.76 2.15
C GLU A 108 3.45 56.17 0.83
N ALA A 109 2.25 55.59 1.00
CA ALA A 109 0.98 55.85 0.29
C ALA A 109 0.80 55.46 -1.20
N LYS A 110 -0.12 54.51 -1.45
CA LYS A 110 -1.39 54.75 -2.17
C LYS A 110 -2.34 53.56 -2.15
N GLU A 111 -3.63 53.91 -2.04
CA GLU A 111 -4.81 53.08 -1.85
C GLU A 111 -5.19 52.16 -3.02
N ALA A 112 -6.04 51.18 -2.69
CA ALA A 112 -7.11 50.61 -3.51
C ALA A 112 -6.66 49.75 -4.70
N THR A 113 -6.97 48.46 -4.81
CA THR A 113 -8.25 47.78 -4.58
C THR A 113 -7.96 46.28 -4.62
N SER A 114 -8.44 45.54 -3.63
CA SER A 114 -8.60 44.09 -3.77
C SER A 114 -9.77 43.80 -4.71
N PRO A 115 -9.61 42.85 -5.63
CA PRO A 115 -10.61 41.82 -5.79
C PRO A 115 -9.99 40.53 -5.27
N THR A 116 -10.45 40.11 -4.10
CA THR A 116 -10.38 38.72 -3.63
C THR A 116 -10.86 37.80 -4.76
N GLU A 117 -9.91 37.26 -5.52
CA GLU A 117 -10.13 36.05 -6.30
C GLU A 117 -10.44 34.95 -5.29
N LYS A 118 -11.73 34.61 -5.17
CA LYS A 118 -12.18 33.44 -4.43
C LYS A 118 -11.52 32.22 -5.07
N LYS A 119 -10.42 31.77 -4.45
CA LYS A 119 -9.73 30.52 -4.72
C LYS A 119 -10.79 29.44 -4.83
N ARG A 120 -11.06 28.96 -6.05
CA ARG A 120 -12.03 27.89 -6.27
C ARG A 120 -11.50 26.69 -5.50
N GLU A 121 -12.17 26.32 -4.41
CA GLU A 121 -11.94 25.05 -3.73
C GLU A 121 -11.89 23.98 -4.82
N GLN A 122 -10.71 23.40 -5.04
CA GLN A 122 -10.55 22.43 -6.11
C GLN A 122 -11.45 21.25 -5.75
N ASN A 123 -12.49 21.01 -6.55
CA ASN A 123 -13.48 19.97 -6.35
C ASN A 123 -12.80 18.60 -6.32
N LYS A 124 -12.34 18.16 -5.12
CA LYS A 124 -11.66 16.88 -4.91
C LYS A 124 -12.56 15.68 -5.15
N ASN A 125 -13.88 15.88 -5.05
CA ASN A 125 -14.82 14.78 -5.23
C ASN A 125 -15.06 14.55 -6.73
N PRO A 126 -14.58 13.43 -7.30
CA PRO A 126 -14.70 13.16 -8.73
C PRO A 126 -16.15 13.01 -9.19
N LEU A 127 -17.10 12.79 -8.27
CA LEU A 127 -18.51 12.73 -8.62
C LEU A 127 -19.08 14.07 -9.09
N GLN A 128 -18.47 15.18 -8.67
CA GLN A 128 -18.94 16.52 -9.06
C GLN A 128 -18.65 16.83 -10.54
N TRP A 129 -17.75 16.08 -11.18
CA TRP A 129 -17.49 16.20 -12.62
C TRP A 129 -18.67 15.71 -13.46
N PHE A 130 -19.54 14.86 -12.91
CA PHE A 130 -20.75 14.39 -13.56
C PHE A 130 -21.98 15.26 -13.27
N GLY A 131 -21.77 16.47 -12.74
CA GLY A 131 -22.81 17.43 -12.37
C GLY A 131 -23.13 17.43 -10.87
N LEU A 132 -24.02 18.35 -10.49
CA LEU A 132 -24.39 18.56 -9.08
C LEU A 132 -25.14 17.35 -8.47
N PHE A 133 -25.85 16.59 -9.30
CA PHE A 133 -26.69 15.47 -8.87
C PHE A 133 -26.20 14.14 -9.44
N ALA A 134 -25.14 13.58 -8.83
CA ALA A 134 -24.71 12.22 -9.14
C ALA A 134 -25.76 11.20 -8.68
N PRO A 135 -26.17 10.24 -9.54
CA PRO A 135 -27.21 9.28 -9.21
C PRO A 135 -26.74 8.35 -8.08
N VAL A 136 -27.69 7.81 -7.32
CA VAL A 136 -27.40 6.94 -6.16
C VAL A 136 -26.47 5.77 -6.52
N PRO A 137 -26.67 5.03 -7.63
CA PRO A 137 -25.77 3.94 -8.00
C PRO A 137 -24.33 4.39 -8.26
N LEU A 138 -24.11 5.62 -8.73
CA LEU A 138 -22.75 6.13 -8.94
C LEU A 138 -22.06 6.47 -7.60
N ARG A 139 -22.82 6.99 -6.63
CA ARG A 139 -22.35 7.23 -5.26
C ARG A 139 -22.02 5.93 -4.53
N THR A 140 -22.85 4.90 -4.69
CA THR A 140 -22.56 3.58 -4.12
C THR A 140 -21.33 2.95 -4.76
N ALA A 141 -21.20 3.03 -6.10
CA ALA A 141 -20.00 2.58 -6.80
C ALA A 141 -18.74 3.27 -6.27
N GLN A 142 -18.76 4.60 -6.11
CA GLN A 142 -17.63 5.34 -5.52
C GLN A 142 -17.30 4.81 -4.11
N THR A 143 -18.31 4.63 -3.26
CA THR A 143 -18.11 4.13 -1.88
C THR A 143 -17.44 2.76 -1.88
N HIS A 144 -17.88 1.86 -2.76
CA HIS A 144 -17.28 0.53 -2.91
C HIS A 144 -15.85 0.59 -3.46
N SER A 145 -15.59 1.43 -4.47
CA SER A 145 -14.24 1.64 -4.99
C SER A 145 -13.29 2.22 -3.94
N VAL A 146 -13.78 3.15 -3.12
CA VAL A 146 -13.01 3.71 -2.00
C VAL A 146 -12.63 2.60 -1.01
N LYS A 147 -13.58 1.76 -0.59
CA LYS A 147 -13.28 0.62 0.29
C LYS A 147 -12.27 -0.35 -0.31
N ALA A 148 -12.40 -0.68 -1.60
CA ALA A 148 -11.45 -1.57 -2.26
C ALA A 148 -10.02 -1.01 -2.22
N VAL A 149 -9.86 0.29 -2.49
CA VAL A 149 -8.57 0.96 -2.53
C VAL A 149 -8.02 1.17 -1.12
N GLU A 150 -8.79 1.68 -0.17
CA GLU A 150 -8.31 2.01 1.19
C GLU A 150 -8.06 0.77 2.07
N GLU A 151 -8.88 -0.26 1.94
CA GLU A 151 -8.88 -1.38 2.90
C GLU A 151 -8.32 -2.66 2.28
N ILE A 152 -8.85 -3.09 1.13
CA ILE A 152 -8.59 -4.45 0.61
C ILE A 152 -7.25 -4.53 -0.12
N ILE A 153 -7.01 -3.64 -1.09
CA ILE A 153 -5.81 -3.69 -1.93
C ILE A 153 -4.51 -3.55 -1.10
N PRO A 154 -4.39 -2.59 -0.14
CA PRO A 154 -3.16 -2.41 0.62
C PRO A 154 -2.86 -3.63 1.50
N ARG A 155 -3.89 -4.21 2.12
CA ARG A 155 -3.78 -5.46 2.89
C ARG A 155 -3.37 -6.62 2.00
N LEU A 156 -4.00 -6.79 0.84
CA LEU A 156 -3.69 -7.87 -0.10
C LEU A 156 -2.22 -7.82 -0.56
N VAL A 157 -1.72 -6.62 -0.90
CA VAL A 157 -0.33 -6.45 -1.35
C VAL A 157 0.65 -6.64 -0.19
N SER A 158 0.30 -6.19 1.02
CA SER A 158 1.12 -6.42 2.23
C SER A 158 1.23 -7.90 2.56
N VAL A 159 0.11 -8.63 2.58
CA VAL A 159 0.08 -10.09 2.80
C VAL A 159 0.90 -10.83 1.73
N ASN A 160 0.78 -10.44 0.47
CA ASN A 160 1.59 -11.03 -0.61
C ASN A 160 3.09 -10.78 -0.39
N ALA A 161 3.49 -9.58 0.06
CA ALA A 161 4.87 -9.29 0.38
C ALA A 161 5.38 -10.14 1.57
N GLU A 162 4.56 -10.32 2.61
CA GLU A 162 4.88 -11.21 3.73
C GLU A 162 5.00 -12.68 3.29
N MET A 163 4.10 -13.17 2.44
CA MET A 163 4.17 -14.52 1.89
C MET A 163 5.50 -14.76 1.17
N LEU A 164 5.91 -13.83 0.31
CA LEU A 164 7.20 -13.91 -0.39
C LEU A 164 8.38 -13.92 0.58
N HIS A 165 8.31 -13.14 1.65
CA HIS A 165 9.32 -13.14 2.69
C HIS A 165 9.44 -14.50 3.38
N VAL A 166 8.31 -15.07 3.82
CA VAL A 166 8.26 -16.39 4.45
C VAL A 166 8.78 -17.47 3.52
N GLU A 167 8.46 -17.43 2.22
CA GLU A 167 9.04 -18.36 1.24
C GLU A 167 10.57 -18.30 1.18
N ILE A 168 11.13 -17.09 1.23
CA ILE A 168 12.58 -16.89 1.24
C ILE A 168 13.18 -17.47 2.53
N GLU A 169 12.54 -17.24 3.68
CA GLU A 169 12.97 -17.80 4.97
C GLU A 169 12.93 -19.33 4.98
N VAL A 170 11.85 -19.95 4.48
CA VAL A 170 11.75 -21.41 4.35
C VAL A 170 12.87 -21.97 3.48
N ARG A 171 13.16 -21.33 2.34
CA ARG A 171 14.27 -21.73 1.46
C ARG A 171 15.62 -21.62 2.19
N ARG A 172 15.84 -20.54 2.95
CA ARG A 172 17.06 -20.33 3.74
C ARG A 172 17.19 -21.37 4.86
N ALA A 173 16.13 -21.65 5.60
CA ALA A 173 16.10 -22.63 6.68
C ALA A 173 16.40 -24.05 6.16
N ARG A 174 15.77 -24.46 5.05
CA ARG A 174 16.06 -25.75 4.39
C ARG A 174 17.52 -25.86 3.92
N LYS A 175 18.10 -24.76 3.43
CA LYS A 175 19.52 -24.73 3.02
C LYS A 175 20.47 -24.83 4.22
N ARG A 176 20.14 -24.19 5.36
CA ARG A 176 20.92 -24.31 6.60
C ARG A 176 20.92 -25.75 7.11
N ARG A 177 19.75 -26.39 7.11
CA ARG A 177 19.57 -27.79 7.50
C ARG A 177 20.41 -28.76 6.67
N THR A 178 20.30 -28.68 5.34
CA THR A 178 21.09 -29.58 4.48
C THR A 178 22.60 -29.37 4.65
N LYS A 179 23.05 -28.14 4.91
CA LYS A 179 24.45 -27.83 5.23
C LYS A 179 24.88 -28.40 6.58
N ALA A 180 24.05 -28.29 7.61
CA ALA A 180 24.32 -28.86 8.94
C ALA A 180 24.43 -30.38 8.88
N GLU A 181 23.46 -31.05 8.24
CA GLU A 181 23.48 -32.50 8.03
C GLU A 181 24.73 -32.96 7.23
N ALA A 182 25.16 -32.18 6.23
CA ALA A 182 26.38 -32.47 5.48
C ALA A 182 27.66 -32.26 6.30
N ALA A 183 27.69 -31.26 7.19
CA ALA A 183 28.81 -31.02 8.10
C ALA A 183 28.94 -32.15 9.12
N GLU A 184 27.83 -32.58 9.72
CA GLU A 184 27.77 -33.69 10.68
C GLU A 184 28.29 -35.01 10.06
N LYS A 185 27.90 -35.29 8.80
CA LYS A 185 28.41 -36.43 8.02
C LYS A 185 29.93 -36.34 7.77
N LYS A 186 30.46 -35.14 7.50
CA LYS A 186 31.91 -34.96 7.34
C LYS A 186 32.66 -35.16 8.66
N THR A 187 32.19 -34.61 9.77
CA THR A 187 32.81 -34.82 11.09
C THR A 187 32.77 -36.29 11.53
N SER A 188 31.66 -37.00 11.29
CA SER A 188 31.55 -38.43 11.64
C SER A 188 32.45 -39.32 10.76
N GLN A 189 32.60 -39.02 9.47
CA GLN A 189 33.55 -39.72 8.59
C GLN A 189 35.01 -39.45 8.97
N THR A 190 35.34 -38.22 9.38
CA THR A 190 36.69 -37.85 9.80
C THR A 190 37.04 -38.53 11.14
N ALA A 191 36.12 -38.57 12.10
CA ALA A 191 36.30 -39.26 13.38
C ALA A 191 36.41 -40.79 13.24
N ALA A 192 35.71 -41.40 12.26
CA ALA A 192 35.84 -42.82 11.97
C ALA A 192 37.20 -43.18 11.34
N ALA A 193 37.81 -42.27 10.58
CA ALA A 193 39.13 -42.47 9.97
C ALA A 193 40.30 -42.32 10.95
N THR A 194 40.11 -41.71 12.13
CA THR A 194 41.17 -41.45 13.12
C THR A 194 41.25 -42.49 14.24
N LYS A 195 40.45 -43.58 14.22
CA LYS A 195 40.64 -44.67 15.21
C LYS A 195 41.92 -45.46 14.88
N PRO A 196 42.96 -45.42 15.74
CA PRO A 196 44.19 -46.17 15.48
C PRO A 196 43.91 -47.66 15.63
N GLN A 197 44.34 -48.44 14.63
CA GLN A 197 44.45 -49.89 14.73
C GLN A 197 45.46 -50.20 15.85
N SER A 198 44.96 -50.50 17.04
CA SER A 198 45.78 -51.01 18.14
C SER A 198 46.31 -52.37 17.73
N THR A 199 47.63 -52.41 17.56
CA THR A 199 48.51 -53.55 17.33
C THR A 199 48.18 -54.76 18.20
N ALA A 200 47.98 -55.92 17.57
CA ALA A 200 48.11 -57.22 18.20
C ALA A 200 49.55 -57.71 17.98
N VAL A 201 50.27 -57.94 19.08
CA VAL A 201 51.57 -58.63 19.16
C VAL A 201 51.31 -60.02 19.72
#